data_AF-A0A2N7Q104-F1
#
_entry.id   AF-A0A2N7Q104-F1
#
_cell.length_a   1.000
_cell.length_b   1.000
_cell.length_c   1.000
_cell.angle_alpha   90.00
_cell.angle_beta   90.00
_cell.angle_gamma   90.00
#
_symmetry.space_group_name_H-M   'P 1'
#
loop_
_entity.id
_entity.type
_entity.pdbx_description
1 polymer ?
#
loop_
_entity_poly.entity_id
_entity_poly.type
_entity_poly.pdbx_seq_one_letter_code
_entity_poly.pdbx_strand_id
1 'polypeptide(L)'
;MLLPKERIPQVALMEMNDIHFEEIDLLNELYDAIKNNEPTERIEKLFEDFLADVVYHFEFENNAMKETGFFAYPMHRQEHEMRMAELNKLKEDFYATKNKELIANYLEQKFVPWLIIHVPTMDTVTAQYLADYL
;
A
#
# COMPACT_ATOMS: atom_id res chain seq x y z
N MET A 1 -14.86 6.14 3.99
CA MET A 1 -13.74 5.32 4.47
C MET A 1 -13.93 3.90 3.99
N LEU A 2 -12.93 3.33 3.32
CA LEU A 2 -12.93 1.97 2.79
C LEU A 2 -12.34 0.94 3.77
N LEU A 3 -11.22 1.27 4.41
CA LEU A 3 -10.49 0.40 5.32
C LEU A 3 -10.24 1.10 6.67
N PRO A 4 -10.96 0.77 7.75
CA PRO A 4 -10.63 1.29 9.08
C PRO A 4 -9.32 0.69 9.60
N LYS A 5 -8.47 1.51 10.23
CA LYS A 5 -7.13 1.12 10.71
C LYS A 5 -7.16 -0.06 11.67
N GLU A 6 -8.22 -0.20 12.47
CA GLU A 6 -8.38 -1.29 13.44
C GLU A 6 -8.47 -2.68 12.80
N ARG A 7 -8.65 -2.76 11.47
CA ARG A 7 -8.62 -4.03 10.72
C ARG A 7 -7.21 -4.47 10.34
N ILE A 8 -6.23 -3.60 10.46
CA ILE A 8 -4.82 -3.89 10.21
C ILE A 8 -4.13 -4.04 11.57
N PRO A 9 -3.57 -5.22 11.89
CA PRO A 9 -2.88 -5.40 13.16
C PRO A 9 -1.58 -4.59 13.16
N GLN A 10 -1.19 -4.13 14.34
CA GLN A 10 0.15 -3.60 14.51
C GLN A 10 1.18 -4.73 14.45
N VAL A 11 2.34 -4.41 13.89
CA VAL A 11 3.51 -5.28 13.79
C VAL A 11 4.61 -4.85 14.77
N ALA A 12 5.64 -5.68 14.93
CA ALA A 12 6.66 -5.51 15.98
C ALA A 12 7.53 -4.25 15.83
N LEU A 13 7.68 -3.71 14.61
CA LEU A 13 8.49 -2.53 14.32
C LEU A 13 7.60 -1.29 14.22
N MET A 14 7.88 -0.26 15.03
CA MET A 14 7.03 0.93 15.14
C MET A 14 6.93 1.69 13.82
N GLU A 15 8.06 1.83 13.12
CA GLU A 15 8.19 2.53 11.85
C GLU A 15 7.29 1.91 10.76
N MET A 16 7.13 0.58 10.76
CA MET A 16 6.21 -0.09 9.82
C MET A 16 4.74 0.23 10.14
N ASN A 17 4.38 0.35 11.42
CA ASN A 17 3.02 0.73 11.80
C ASN A 17 2.67 2.14 11.35
N ASP A 18 3.62 3.08 11.46
CA ASP A 18 3.44 4.46 11.02
C ASP A 18 3.22 4.51 9.50
N ILE A 19 4.03 3.76 8.75
CA ILE A 19 3.89 3.64 7.28
C ILE A 19 2.55 3.01 6.90
N HIS A 20 2.17 1.87 7.50
CA HIS A 20 0.89 1.21 7.21
C HIS A 20 -0.31 2.12 7.51
N PHE A 21 -0.24 2.92 8.59
CA PHE A 21 -1.32 3.82 8.96
C PHE A 21 -1.40 5.06 8.05
N GLU A 22 -0.28 5.58 7.56
CA GLU A 22 -0.27 6.64 6.53
C GLU A 22 -0.86 6.11 5.22
N GLU A 23 -0.46 4.90 4.78
CA GLU A 23 -0.99 4.28 3.55
C GLU A 23 -2.51 4.12 3.61
N ILE A 24 -3.04 3.68 4.78
CA ILE A 24 -4.48 3.54 5.01
C ILE A 24 -5.19 4.89 4.99
N ASP A 25 -4.58 5.96 5.52
CA ASP A 25 -5.17 7.31 5.50
C ASP A 25 -5.28 7.83 4.07
N LEU A 26 -4.19 7.74 3.30
CA LEU A 26 -4.15 8.16 1.89
C LEU A 26 -5.12 7.35 1.02
N LEU A 27 -5.18 6.03 1.24
CA LEU A 27 -6.12 5.14 0.56
C LEU A 27 -7.57 5.54 0.84
N ASN A 28 -7.90 5.82 2.10
CA ASN A 28 -9.26 6.21 2.49
C ASN A 28 -9.63 7.59 1.95
N GLU A 29 -8.71 8.55 1.99
CA GLU A 29 -8.92 9.89 1.45
C GLU A 29 -9.15 9.85 -0.06
N LEU A 30 -8.31 9.10 -0.79
CA LEU A 30 -8.47 8.87 -2.23
C LEU A 30 -9.83 8.23 -2.55
N TYR A 31 -10.18 7.16 -1.84
CA TYR A 31 -11.44 6.45 -2.05
C TYR A 31 -12.66 7.36 -1.79
N ASP A 32 -12.64 8.12 -0.71
CA ASP A 32 -13.75 9.00 -0.34
C ASP A 32 -13.89 10.16 -1.32
N ALA A 33 -12.78 10.75 -1.80
CA ALA A 33 -12.82 11.77 -2.84
C ALA A 33 -13.48 11.24 -4.14
N ILE A 34 -13.21 9.99 -4.51
CA ILE A 34 -13.87 9.33 -5.65
C ILE A 34 -15.37 9.17 -5.39
N LYS A 35 -15.76 8.59 -4.24
CA LYS A 35 -17.18 8.32 -3.92
C LYS A 35 -18.00 9.60 -3.71
N ASN A 36 -17.38 10.68 -3.26
CA ASN A 36 -18.01 12.00 -3.14
C ASN A 36 -18.04 12.77 -4.46
N ASN A 37 -17.56 12.16 -5.55
CA ASN A 37 -17.50 12.75 -6.87
C ASN A 37 -16.73 14.09 -6.88
N GLU A 38 -15.62 14.16 -6.14
CA GLU A 38 -14.75 15.34 -6.10
C GLU A 38 -14.11 15.63 -7.47
N PRO A 39 -13.58 16.86 -7.67
CA PRO A 39 -12.91 17.25 -8.91
C PRO A 39 -11.76 16.30 -9.29
N THR A 40 -11.61 16.04 -10.59
CA THR A 40 -10.60 15.10 -11.10
C THR A 40 -9.19 15.49 -10.71
N GLU A 41 -8.86 16.78 -10.68
CA GLU A 41 -7.54 17.29 -10.30
C GLU A 41 -7.19 16.95 -8.85
N ARG A 42 -8.20 16.94 -7.96
CA ARG A 42 -8.02 16.53 -6.56
C ARG A 42 -7.76 15.03 -6.46
N ILE A 43 -8.51 14.23 -7.21
CA ILE A 43 -8.34 12.77 -7.26
C ILE A 43 -6.98 12.41 -7.85
N GLU A 44 -6.53 13.10 -8.90
CA GLU A 44 -5.20 12.94 -9.48
C GLU A 44 -4.11 13.16 -8.43
N LYS A 45 -4.18 14.29 -7.70
CA LYS A 45 -3.23 14.57 -6.62
C LYS A 45 -3.24 13.46 -5.56
N LEU A 46 -4.40 13.07 -5.06
CA LEU A 46 -4.53 12.02 -4.04
C LEU A 46 -4.00 10.67 -4.53
N PHE A 47 -4.20 10.37 -5.81
CA PHE A 47 -3.71 9.13 -6.39
C PHE A 47 -2.19 9.14 -6.52
N GLU A 48 -1.58 10.26 -6.93
CA GLU A 48 -0.11 10.40 -6.92
C GLU A 48 0.47 10.34 -5.51
N ASP A 49 -0.17 10.99 -4.52
CA ASP A 49 0.24 10.95 -3.12
C ASP A 49 0.21 9.50 -2.60
N PHE A 50 -0.88 8.76 -2.84
CA PHE A 50 -1.00 7.34 -2.50
C PHE A 50 0.07 6.47 -3.19
N LEU A 51 0.29 6.65 -4.50
CA LEU A 51 1.30 5.88 -5.22
C LEU A 51 2.73 6.14 -4.70
N ALA A 52 3.04 7.39 -4.34
CA ALA A 52 4.33 7.75 -3.78
C ALA A 52 4.55 7.09 -2.42
N ASP A 53 3.52 7.02 -1.59
CA ASP A 53 3.57 6.37 -0.28
C ASP A 53 3.79 4.85 -0.40
N VAL A 54 3.04 4.17 -1.27
CA VAL A 54 3.23 2.72 -1.54
C VAL A 54 4.67 2.43 -2.01
N VAL A 55 5.24 3.30 -2.86
CA VAL A 55 6.64 3.16 -3.31
C VAL A 55 7.59 3.29 -2.13
N TYR A 56 7.41 4.32 -1.30
CA TYR A 56 8.24 4.54 -0.11
C TYR A 56 8.15 3.37 0.87
N HIS A 57 6.94 2.89 1.16
CA HIS A 57 6.68 1.72 2.00
C HIS A 57 7.45 0.51 1.51
N PHE A 58 7.26 0.12 0.25
CA PHE A 58 7.94 -1.06 -0.30
C PHE A 58 9.45 -0.88 -0.37
N GLU A 59 9.96 0.30 -0.68
CA GLU A 59 11.40 0.57 -0.66
C GLU A 59 11.99 0.44 0.75
N PHE A 60 11.32 0.99 1.77
CA PHE A 60 11.73 0.87 3.16
C PHE A 60 11.87 -0.60 3.57
N GLU A 61 10.81 -1.39 3.39
CA GLU A 61 10.83 -2.79 3.80
C GLU A 61 11.78 -3.64 2.96
N ASN A 62 11.82 -3.44 1.63
CA ASN A 62 12.71 -4.21 0.76
C ASN A 62 14.18 -3.94 1.06
N ASN A 63 14.54 -2.68 1.36
CA ASN A 63 15.91 -2.34 1.74
C ASN A 63 16.27 -2.92 3.10
N ALA A 64 15.40 -2.76 4.11
CA ALA A 64 15.62 -3.31 5.44
C ALA A 64 15.77 -4.84 5.40
N MET A 65 14.88 -5.54 4.70
CA MET A 65 14.95 -7.00 4.51
C MET A 65 16.25 -7.43 3.81
N LYS A 66 16.67 -6.71 2.77
CA LYS A 66 17.88 -7.02 2.00
C LYS A 66 19.16 -6.80 2.81
N GLU A 67 19.24 -5.71 3.55
CA GLU A 67 20.42 -5.31 4.32
C GLU A 67 20.64 -6.20 5.55
N THR A 68 19.56 -6.63 6.20
CA THR A 68 19.61 -7.50 7.38
C THR A 68 19.72 -8.98 7.03
N GLY A 69 19.46 -9.36 5.78
CA GLY A 69 19.54 -10.75 5.31
C GLY A 69 18.30 -11.57 5.63
N PHE A 70 17.12 -10.94 5.62
CA PHE A 70 15.86 -11.61 5.89
C PHE A 70 15.63 -12.82 4.95
N PHE A 71 15.41 -13.98 5.55
CA PHE A 71 15.41 -15.26 4.83
C PHE A 71 14.35 -15.35 3.72
N ALA A 72 13.21 -14.66 3.89
CA ALA A 72 12.10 -14.68 2.93
C ALA A 72 12.06 -13.46 1.99
N TYR A 73 13.12 -12.65 1.94
CA TYR A 73 13.18 -11.44 1.11
C TYR A 73 12.76 -11.66 -0.37
N PRO A 74 13.24 -12.69 -1.10
CA PRO A 74 12.87 -12.85 -2.51
C PRO A 74 11.36 -13.02 -2.73
N MET A 75 10.69 -13.75 -1.85
CA MET A 75 9.25 -14.03 -1.93
C MET A 75 8.44 -12.80 -1.51
N HIS A 76 8.86 -12.12 -0.44
CA HIS A 76 8.20 -10.90 0.01
C HIS A 76 8.28 -9.81 -1.05
N ARG A 77 9.49 -9.52 -1.56
CA ARG A 77 9.69 -8.54 -2.62
C ARG A 77 8.86 -8.85 -3.87
N GLN A 78 8.67 -10.13 -4.21
CA GLN A 78 7.86 -10.50 -5.36
C GLN A 78 6.39 -10.06 -5.20
N GLU A 79 5.82 -10.15 -4.00
CA GLU A 79 4.46 -9.62 -3.73
C GLU A 79 4.41 -8.11 -3.94
N HIS A 80 5.40 -7.36 -3.44
CA HIS A 80 5.53 -5.91 -3.67
C HIS A 80 5.62 -5.57 -5.16
N GLU A 81 6.47 -6.27 -5.91
CA GLU A 81 6.63 -6.04 -7.36
C GLU A 81 5.34 -6.31 -8.13
N MET A 82 4.56 -7.35 -7.75
CA MET A 82 3.27 -7.62 -8.35
C MET A 82 2.27 -6.50 -8.09
N ARG A 83 2.16 -5.98 -6.86
CA ARG A 83 1.25 -4.87 -6.56
C ARG A 83 1.65 -3.58 -7.24
N MET A 84 2.95 -3.26 -7.29
CA MET A 84 3.42 -2.10 -8.04
C MET A 84 3.14 -2.21 -9.54
N ALA A 85 3.28 -3.39 -10.14
CA ALA A 85 2.95 -3.58 -11.55
C ALA A 85 1.45 -3.34 -11.83
N GLU A 86 0.57 -3.82 -10.95
CA GLU A 86 -0.87 -3.58 -11.06
C GLU A 86 -1.23 -2.08 -10.87
N LEU A 87 -0.62 -1.41 -9.90
CA LEU A 87 -0.82 0.03 -9.65
C LEU A 87 -0.33 0.89 -10.81
N ASN A 88 0.82 0.57 -11.40
CA ASN A 88 1.33 1.26 -12.59
C ASN A 88 0.38 1.10 -13.77
N LYS A 89 -0.16 -0.13 -13.98
CA LYS A 89 -1.15 -0.35 -15.03
C LYS A 89 -2.44 0.44 -14.79
N LEU A 90 -2.91 0.46 -13.55
CA LEU A 90 -4.07 1.26 -13.14
C LEU A 90 -3.84 2.75 -13.40
N LYS A 91 -2.64 3.26 -13.09
CA LYS A 91 -2.24 4.64 -13.39
C LYS A 91 -2.38 4.95 -14.87
N GLU A 92 -1.79 4.14 -15.73
CA GLU A 92 -1.91 4.31 -17.19
C GLU A 92 -3.37 4.36 -17.65
N ASP A 93 -4.20 3.40 -17.19
CA ASP A 93 -5.61 3.31 -17.59
C ASP A 93 -6.44 4.50 -17.10
N PHE A 94 -6.19 4.95 -15.87
CA PHE A 94 -6.81 6.14 -15.32
C PHE A 94 -6.43 7.40 -16.11
N TYR A 95 -5.15 7.63 -16.39
CA TYR A 95 -4.74 8.83 -17.14
C TYR A 95 -5.19 8.82 -18.60
N ALA A 96 -5.36 7.64 -19.21
CA ALA A 96 -5.88 7.49 -20.57
C ALA A 96 -7.41 7.75 -20.66
N THR A 97 -8.16 7.39 -19.63
CA THR A 97 -9.64 7.39 -19.68
C THR A 97 -10.29 8.45 -18.80
N LYS A 98 -9.57 8.96 -17.79
CA LYS A 98 -10.06 9.74 -16.66
C LYS A 98 -11.20 9.07 -15.89
N ASN A 99 -11.32 7.74 -16.02
CA ASN A 99 -12.33 6.97 -15.32
C ASN A 99 -11.88 6.64 -13.90
N LYS A 100 -12.24 7.51 -12.95
CA LYS A 100 -11.92 7.36 -11.52
C LYS A 100 -12.49 6.10 -10.86
N GLU A 101 -13.55 5.51 -11.41
CA GLU A 101 -14.09 4.25 -10.88
C GLU A 101 -13.12 3.08 -11.06
N LEU A 102 -12.16 3.16 -11.98
CA LEU A 102 -11.10 2.14 -12.09
C LEU A 102 -10.28 2.08 -10.79
N ILE A 103 -9.98 3.23 -10.20
CA ILE A 103 -9.21 3.33 -8.96
C ILE A 103 -10.02 2.75 -7.80
N ALA A 104 -11.25 3.22 -7.60
CA ALA A 104 -12.13 2.71 -6.53
C ALA A 104 -12.32 1.18 -6.62
N ASN A 105 -12.60 0.65 -7.82
CA ASN A 105 -12.75 -0.79 -8.02
C ASN A 105 -11.46 -1.56 -7.70
N TYR A 106 -10.30 -1.04 -8.09
CA TYR A 106 -9.03 -1.68 -7.76
C TYR A 106 -8.77 -1.71 -6.25
N LEU A 107 -9.00 -0.59 -5.56
CA LEU A 107 -8.83 -0.52 -4.11
C LEU A 107 -9.76 -1.51 -3.39
N GLU A 108 -11.03 -1.55 -3.76
CA GLU A 108 -12.05 -2.45 -3.16
C GLU A 108 -11.76 -3.93 -3.43
N GLN A 109 -11.39 -4.27 -4.67
CA GLN A 109 -11.39 -5.67 -5.12
C GLN A 109 -10.01 -6.32 -5.08
N LYS A 110 -8.93 -5.53 -5.00
CA LYS A 110 -7.56 -6.05 -5.07
C LYS A 110 -6.69 -5.52 -3.95
N PHE A 111 -6.50 -4.20 -3.84
CA PHE A 111 -5.51 -3.65 -2.92
C PHE A 111 -5.86 -3.90 -1.45
N VAL A 112 -7.07 -3.52 -1.01
CA VAL A 112 -7.50 -3.76 0.37
C VAL A 112 -7.54 -5.25 0.72
N PRO A 113 -8.12 -6.14 -0.12
CA PRO A 113 -8.04 -7.59 0.10
C PRO A 113 -6.62 -8.13 0.22
N TRP A 114 -5.66 -7.59 -0.54
CA TRP A 114 -4.26 -7.97 -0.42
C TRP A 114 -3.66 -7.46 0.90
N LEU A 115 -3.85 -6.18 1.24
CA LEU A 115 -3.27 -5.56 2.45
C LEU A 115 -3.72 -6.26 3.73
N ILE A 116 -5.00 -6.62 3.84
CA ILE A 116 -5.56 -7.33 5.02
C ILE A 116 -5.05 -8.77 5.17
N ILE A 117 -4.33 -9.30 4.17
CA ILE A 117 -3.67 -10.60 4.23
C ILE A 117 -2.16 -10.39 4.38
N HIS A 118 -1.58 -9.47 3.63
CA HIS A 118 -0.15 -9.21 3.58
C HIS A 118 0.41 -8.79 4.94
N VAL A 119 -0.17 -7.75 5.55
CA VAL A 119 0.29 -7.24 6.86
C VAL A 119 0.27 -8.29 7.97
N PRO A 120 -0.85 -9.01 8.23
CA PRO A 120 -0.89 -10.02 9.29
C PRO A 120 -0.05 -11.27 9.02
N THR A 121 0.46 -11.46 7.80
CA THR A 121 1.21 -12.68 7.43
C THR A 121 2.67 -12.40 7.14
N MET A 122 2.96 -11.62 6.10
CA MET A 122 4.31 -11.37 5.63
C MET A 122 4.97 -10.27 6.47
N ASP A 123 4.30 -9.13 6.63
CA ASP A 123 4.88 -7.96 7.32
C ASP A 123 5.04 -8.23 8.81
N THR A 124 4.13 -8.99 9.41
CA THR A 124 4.26 -9.41 10.82
C THR A 124 5.55 -10.21 11.04
N VAL A 125 5.87 -11.15 10.14
CA VAL A 125 7.12 -11.94 10.23
C VAL A 125 8.35 -11.09 9.89
N THR A 126 8.24 -10.22 8.89
CA THR A 126 9.29 -9.27 8.52
C THR A 126 9.62 -8.35 9.69
N ALA A 127 8.62 -7.69 10.28
CA ALA A 127 8.77 -6.78 11.40
C ALA A 127 9.38 -7.47 12.62
N GLN A 128 8.93 -8.69 12.93
CA GLN A 128 9.47 -9.45 14.05
C GLN A 128 10.96 -9.76 13.86
N TYR A 129 11.37 -10.07 12.62
CA TYR A 129 12.78 -10.22 12.30
C TYR A 129 13.51 -8.90 12.41
N LEU A 130 13.04 -7.85 11.74
CA LEU A 130 13.72 -6.54 11.67
C LEU A 130 13.87 -5.88 13.05
N ALA A 131 12.94 -6.10 13.98
CA ALA A 131 13.03 -5.58 15.35
C ALA A 131 14.26 -6.10 16.13
N ASP A 132 14.89 -7.19 15.69
CA ASP A 132 16.14 -7.70 16.28
C ASP A 132 17.41 -7.09 15.62
N TYR A 133 17.26 -6.37 14.50
CA TYR A 133 18.37 -5.88 13.67
C TYR A 133 18.40 -4.35 13.49
N LEU A 134 17.30 -3.66 13.77
CA LEU A 134 17.16 -2.21 13.75
C LEU A 134 17.00 -1.68 15.18
#